data_AF-A0A922VLG4-F1
#
_entry.id   AF-A0A922VLG4-F1
#
_cell.length_a   1.000
_cell.length_b   1.000
_cell.length_c   1.000
_cell.angle_alpha   90.00
_cell.angle_beta   90.00
_cell.angle_gamma   90.00
#
_symmetry.space_group_name_H-M   'P 1'
#
loop_
_entity.id
_entity.type
_entity.pdbx_description
1 polymer ?
#
loop_
_entity_poly.entity_id
_entity_poly.type
_entity_poly.pdbx_seq_one_letter_code
_entity_poly.pdbx_strand_id
1 'polypeptide(L)' 'MRLHGLIERIPRSLRYRVTELGFRTALSFTRAYARLVRPGFAQLIDPRPTADVRLRRPFEQHELAIDRWAIAPNSPRET' A
#
# COMPACT_ATOMS: atom_id res chain seq x y z
N MET A 1 8.95 1.68 14.89
CA MET A 1 8.89 2.69 13.81
C MET A 1 10.25 3.31 13.48
N ARG A 2 10.95 3.99 14.41
CA ARG A 2 12.33 4.50 14.18
C ARG A 2 13.36 3.37 14.03
N LEU A 3 13.20 2.29 14.79
CA LEU A 3 14.08 1.11 14.77
C LEU A 3 14.03 0.32 13.45
N HIS A 4 12.90 0.38 12.74
CA HIS A 4 12.71 -0.35 11.47
C HIS A 4 12.93 0.53 10.25
N GLY A 5 13.46 1.75 10.45
CA GLY A 5 13.78 2.66 9.35
C GLY A 5 12.56 3.16 8.57
N LEU A 6 11.34 3.09 9.12
CA LEU A 6 10.12 3.57 8.45
C LEU A 6 9.94 5.10 8.60
N ILE A 7 10.50 5.67 9.66
CA ILE A 7 10.53 7.11 9.89
C ILE A 7 11.93 7.52 10.35
N GLU A 8 12.41 8.64 9.81
CA GLU A 8 13.68 9.27 10.18
C GLU A 8 13.42 10.62 10.84
N ARG A 9 14.33 11.03 11.74
CA ARG A 9 14.22 12.32 12.42
C ARG A 9 14.94 13.39 11.60
N ILE A 10 14.30 14.54 11.42
CA ILE A 10 14.95 15.71 10.81
C ILE A 10 15.90 16.34 11.84
N PRO A 11 17.21 16.51 11.52
CA PRO A 11 18.17 17.11 12.44
C PRO A 11 17.74 18.52 12.88
N ARG A 12 18.02 18.87 14.13
CA ARG A 12 17.66 20.17 14.75
C ARG A 12 16.16 20.49 14.75
N SER A 13 15.31 19.47 14.62
CA SER A 13 13.85 19.60 14.71
C SER A 13 13.26 18.46 15.54
N LEU A 14 12.05 18.67 16.07
CA LEU A 14 11.22 17.60 16.63
C LEU A 14 10.37 16.89 15.55
N ARG A 15 10.60 17.22 14.28
CA ARG A 15 9.86 16.69 13.13
C ARG A 15 10.43 15.36 12.65
N TYR A 16 9.53 14.51 12.15
CA TYR A 16 9.83 13.22 11.57
C TYR A 16 9.43 13.20 10.10
N ARG A 17 10.20 12.48 9.28
CA ARG A 17 9.90 12.22 7.88
C ARG A 17 9.71 10.73 7.71
N VAL A 18 8.72 10.35 6.90
CA VAL A 18 8.54 8.96 6.47
C VAL A 18 9.60 8.64 5.42
N THR A 19 10.33 7.54 5.63
CA THR A 19 11.35 7.10 4.67
C THR A 19 10.67 6.45 3.46
N GLU A 20 11.42 6.22 2.38
CA GLU A 20 10.91 5.48 1.22
C GLU A 20 10.37 4.10 1.60
N LEU A 21 11.07 3.39 2.49
CA LEU A 21 10.63 2.11 3.04
C LEU A 21 9.32 2.27 3.85
N GLY A 22 9.23 3.34 4.64
CA GLY A 22 8.03 3.72 5.37
C GLY A 22 6.83 3.93 4.46
N PHE A 23 7.02 4.65 3.35
CA PHE A 23 5.97 4.90 2.36
C PHE A 23 5.50 3.61 1.70
N ARG A 24 6.43 2.77 1.24
CA ARG A 24 6.10 1.47 0.64
C ARG A 24 5.35 0.57 1.62
N THR A 25 5.82 0.51 2.86
CA THR A 25 5.17 -0.28 3.92
C THR A 25 3.76 0.22 4.21
N ALA A 26 3.57 1.54 4.37
CA ALA A 26 2.25 2.13 4.62
C ALA A 26 1.28 1.86 3.46
N LEU A 27 1.75 1.93 2.22
CA LEU A 27 0.96 1.64 1.03
C LEU A 27 0.57 0.16 0.96
N SER A 28 1.52 -0.75 1.22
CA SER A 28 1.26 -2.19 1.29
C SER A 28 0.24 -2.55 2.37
N PHE A 29 0.33 -1.95 3.57
CA PHE A 29 -0.65 -2.16 4.64
C PHE A 29 -2.03 -1.62 4.29
N THR A 30 -2.10 -0.41 3.73
CA THR A 30 -3.37 0.20 3.30
C THR A 30 -4.08 -0.66 2.25
N ARG A 31 -3.32 -1.28 1.33
CA ARG A 31 -3.86 -2.21 0.34
C ARG A 31 -4.20 -3.57 0.88
N ALA A 32 -3.36 -4.15 1.73
CA ALA A 32 -3.68 -5.40 2.41
C ALA A 32 -5.00 -5.26 3.17
N TYR A 33 -5.19 -4.11 3.85
CA TYR A 33 -6.47 -3.76 4.46
C TYR A 33 -7.60 -3.68 3.42
N ALA A 34 -7.43 -2.92 2.33
CA ALA A 34 -8.46 -2.81 1.29
C ALA A 34 -8.79 -4.15 0.60
N ARG A 35 -7.85 -5.09 0.51
CA ARG A 35 -8.04 -6.38 -0.18
C ARG A 35 -8.44 -7.53 0.70
N LEU A 36 -8.12 -7.49 1.99
CA LEU A 36 -8.49 -8.56 2.92
C LEU A 36 -9.75 -8.16 3.68
N VAL A 37 -9.79 -6.91 4.15
CA VAL A 37 -10.90 -6.43 4.98
C VAL A 37 -12.10 -6.10 4.11
N ARG A 38 -11.94 -5.39 2.99
CA ARG A 38 -13.10 -4.97 2.19
C ARG A 38 -13.88 -6.13 1.55
N PRO A 39 -13.26 -7.09 0.82
CA PRO A 39 -13.99 -8.25 0.31
C PRO A 39 -14.24 -9.31 1.39
N GLY A 40 -13.39 -9.42 2.42
CA GLY A 40 -13.61 -10.34 3.54
C GLY A 40 -14.83 -9.96 4.36
N PHE A 41 -15.01 -8.67 4.66
CA PHE A 41 -16.24 -8.17 5.28
C PHE A 41 -17.42 -8.19 4.33
N ALA A 42 -17.25 -7.93 3.03
CA ALA A 42 -18.34 -8.05 2.06
C ALA A 42 -18.89 -9.49 2.00
N GLN A 43 -18.01 -10.50 2.01
CA GLN A 43 -18.41 -11.91 2.07
C GLN A 43 -19.10 -12.29 3.39
N LEU A 44 -18.69 -11.65 4.50
CA LEU A 44 -19.29 -11.90 5.82
C LEU A 44 -20.67 -11.23 5.97
N ILE A 45 -20.91 -10.11 5.27
CA ILE A 45 -22.10 -9.27 5.42
C ILE A 45 -23.13 -9.55 4.31
N ASP A 46 -22.72 -9.89 3.09
CA ASP A 46 -23.62 -10.15 1.95
C ASP A 46 -23.08 -11.28 1.04
N PRO A 47 -23.77 -12.44 0.94
CA PRO A 47 -23.35 -13.54 0.08
C PRO A 47 -23.51 -13.26 -1.43
N ARG A 48 -24.07 -12.12 -1.85
CA ARG A 48 -24.21 -11.75 -3.26
C ARG A 48 -23.47 -10.44 -3.57
N PRO A 49 -22.15 -10.49 -3.85
CA PRO A 49 -21.40 -9.29 -4.13
C PRO A 49 -21.81 -8.74 -5.50
N THR A 50 -22.60 -7.66 -5.51
CA THR A 50 -22.82 -6.82 -6.71
C THR A 50 -21.60 -5.93 -6.92
N ALA A 51 -20.43 -6.54 -7.09
CA ALA A 51 -19.26 -5.82 -7.55
C ALA A 51 -19.32 -5.82 -9.08
N ASP A 52 -19.52 -4.63 -9.67
CA ASP A 52 -19.59 -4.45 -11.11
C ASP A 52 -18.31 -5.03 -11.76
N VAL A 53 -18.44 -6.21 -12.37
CA VAL A 53 -17.33 -7.04 -12.85
C VAL A 53 -16.49 -6.31 -13.89
N ARG A 54 -17.07 -5.31 -14.57
CA ARG A 54 -16.41 -4.48 -15.58
C ARG A 54 -15.33 -3.59 -15.00
N LEU A 55 -15.53 -3.04 -13.80
CA LEU A 55 -14.56 -2.17 -13.14
C LEU A 55 -13.53 -2.96 -12.34
N ARG A 56 -13.87 -4.19 -11.96
CA ARG A 56 -12.99 -5.06 -11.16
C ARG A 56 -11.66 -5.35 -11.83
N ARG A 57 -11.64 -5.77 -13.10
CA ARG A 57 -10.40 -6.10 -13.83
C ARG A 57 -9.45 -4.91 -14.01
N PRO A 58 -9.90 -3.72 -14.48
CA PRO A 58 -9.05 -2.54 -14.54
C PRO A 58 -8.46 -2.16 -13.18
N PHE A 59 -9.27 -2.27 -12.11
CA PHE A 59 -8.81 -1.99 -10.75
C PHE A 59 -7.74 -2.98 -10.31
N GLU A 60 -7.96 -4.28 -10.52
CA GLU A 60 -6.99 -5.34 -10.22
C GLU A 60 -5.67 -5.13 -10.99
N GLN A 61 -5.73 -4.72 -12.26
CA GLN A 61 -4.53 -4.43 -13.06
C GLN A 61 -3.74 -3.22 -12.52
N HIS A 62 -4.41 -2.12 -12.19
CA HIS A 62 -3.78 -0.96 -11.57
C HIS A 62 -3.16 -1.32 -10.22
N GLU A 63 -3.87 -2.11 -9.43
CA GLU A 63 -3.42 -2.56 -8.14
C GLU A 63 -2.17 -3.45 -8.21
N LEU A 64 -2.12 -4.38 -9.18
CA LEU A 64 -0.93 -5.20 -9.44
C LEU A 64 0.27 -4.37 -9.89
N ALA A 65 0.06 -3.34 -10.72
CA ALA A 65 1.13 -2.46 -11.17
C ALA A 65 1.75 -1.69 -10.00
N ILE A 66 0.92 -1.19 -9.08
CA ILE A 66 1.44 -0.42 -7.95
C ILE A 66 2.04 -1.34 -6.87
N ASP A 67 1.59 -2.59 -6.75
CA ASP A 67 2.25 -3.57 -5.89
C ASP A 67 3.63 -3.96 -6.41
N ARG A 68 3.75 -4.14 -7.73
CA ARG A 68 5.03 -4.37 -8.37
C ARG A 68 6.00 -3.23 -8.08
N TRP A 69 5.54 -1.99 -8.14
CA TRP A 69 6.34 -0.83 -7.76
C TRP A 69 6.73 -0.83 -6.27
N ALA A 70 5.79 -1.19 -5.39
CA ALA A 70 6.05 -1.22 -3.95
C ALA A 70 7.08 -2.28 -3.54
N ILE A 71 7.06 -3.46 -4.18
CA ILE A 71 7.91 -4.63 -3.88
C ILE A 71 9.26 -4.56 -4.61
N ALA A 72 9.37 -3.87 -5.74
CA ALA A 72 10.60 -3.80 -6.52
C ALA A 72 11.76 -3.16 -5.71
N PRO A 73 12.89 -3.85 -5.50
CA PRO A 73 14.08 -3.25 -4.91
C PRO A 73 14.63 -2.16 -5.85
N ASN A 74 14.97 -1.03 -5.25
CA ASN A 74 15.37 0.24 -5.87
C ASN A 74 16.22 0.08 -7.15
N SER A 75 15.76 0.62 -8.29
CA SER A 75 16.63 0.95 -9.43
C SER A 75 17.09 2.41 -9.31
N PRO A 76 18.32 2.72 -9.75
CA PRO A 76 19.14 3.82 -9.25
C PRO A 76 18.58 5.21 -9.56
N ARG A 77 18.84 6.11 -8.61
CA ARG A 77 18.58 7.55 -8.72
C ARG A 77 19.43 8.10 -9.87
N GLU A 78 18.79 8.50 -10.96
CA GLU A 78 19.44 9.34 -11.97
C GLU A 78 19.61 10.76 -11.41
N THR A 79 20.80 11.28 -11.75
CA THR A 79 21.52 12.47 -11.31
C THR A 79 20.85 13.79 -11.64
#